data_AF-A0A6I4R3K7-F1
#
_entry.id   AF-A0A6I4R3K7-F1
#
_cell.length_a   1.000
_cell.length_b   1.000
_cell.length_c   1.000
_cell.angle_alpha   90.00
_cell.angle_beta   90.00
_cell.angle_gamma   90.00
#
_symmetry.space_group_name_H-M   'P 1'
#
loop_
_entity.id
_entity.type
_entity.pdbx_description
1 polymer ?
#
loop_
_entity_poly.entity_id
_entity_poly.type
_entity_poly.pdbx_seq_one_letter_code
_entity_poly.pdbx_strand_id
1 'polypeptide(L)'
;MRLILLDPILFELRPEAQVVEDLNKVLSICRMPDTFMPELHEYWNYIWSELARDLISTLSPQGKRPIYEIQKFAKPDNIIPPYKSDGNVWKSGFEEMFGSTDDSQWPERMANAILRAVSSGHEAVLVTRLKAGRNLVIRNAGNSTLDEVTRWMLHVQIKQHGHKQVLCVHHPRNLQIRWTTRYDWRLPAIEDRGGNYNFTPQQRWWKGSTTAFRVSNSKYCWIDELDNGWARPNIVGGSGYHWDVYISKQGLVERIGLNQINVKEYGSSLAEGLPGQIHHIPDNKKARFQDRGWGI
;
A
#
# COMPACT_ATOMS: atom_id res chain seq x y z
N MET A 1 6.89 -2.77 -18.63
CA MET A 1 5.97 -3.87 -18.30
C MET A 1 6.34 -4.41 -16.93
N ARG A 2 5.33 -4.64 -16.08
CA ARG A 2 5.46 -5.09 -14.69
C ARG A 2 5.07 -6.55 -14.58
N LEU A 3 5.88 -7.29 -13.86
CA LEU A 3 5.67 -8.69 -13.54
C LEU A 3 5.03 -8.75 -12.15
N ILE A 4 3.83 -9.32 -12.08
CA ILE A 4 3.08 -9.48 -10.84
C ILE A 4 3.39 -10.83 -10.21
N LEU A 5 3.83 -10.80 -8.95
CA LEU A 5 3.90 -11.94 -8.05
C LEU A 5 2.77 -11.85 -7.03
N LEU A 6 2.23 -12.99 -6.62
CA LEU A 6 1.18 -13.06 -5.62
C LEU A 6 1.78 -13.46 -4.27
N ASP A 7 1.47 -12.69 -3.25
CA ASP A 7 1.84 -13.02 -1.89
C ASP A 7 0.93 -14.14 -1.33
N PRO A 8 1.49 -15.23 -0.77
CA PRO A 8 0.74 -16.31 -0.10
C PRO A 8 -0.35 -15.83 0.85
N ILE A 9 -0.12 -14.73 1.57
CA ILE A 9 -1.07 -14.22 2.56
C ILE A 9 -2.44 -13.85 1.97
N LEU A 10 -2.48 -13.59 0.65
CA LEU A 10 -3.72 -13.27 -0.05
C LEU A 10 -4.75 -14.40 0.10
N PHE A 11 -4.29 -15.63 0.30
CA PHE A 11 -5.11 -16.84 0.35
C PHE A 11 -5.28 -17.43 1.76
N GLU A 12 -4.88 -16.70 2.81
CA GLU A 12 -5.15 -17.10 4.20
C GLU A 12 -6.66 -17.09 4.52
N LEU A 13 -7.11 -18.08 5.29
CA LEU A 13 -8.50 -18.21 5.77
C LEU A 13 -8.94 -16.97 6.57
N ARG A 14 -10.04 -16.34 6.14
CA ARG A 14 -10.63 -15.16 6.78
C ARG A 14 -12.09 -14.96 6.33
N PRO A 15 -12.87 -14.06 6.97
CA PRO A 15 -14.26 -13.82 6.58
C PRO A 15 -14.40 -13.46 5.10
N GLU A 16 -15.39 -14.07 4.43
CA GLU A 16 -15.60 -13.94 2.99
C GLU A 16 -15.66 -12.48 2.51
N ALA A 17 -16.31 -11.59 3.26
CA ALA A 17 -16.38 -10.17 2.92
C ALA A 17 -14.99 -9.52 2.76
N GLN A 18 -14.04 -9.85 3.64
CA GLN A 18 -12.66 -9.36 3.56
C GLN A 18 -11.89 -10.01 2.41
N VAL A 19 -12.13 -11.30 2.14
CA VAL A 19 -11.54 -12.00 0.99
C VAL A 19 -11.94 -11.32 -0.31
N VAL A 20 -13.24 -11.10 -0.50
CA VAL A 20 -13.80 -10.49 -1.71
C VAL A 20 -13.26 -9.07 -1.90
N GLU A 21 -13.24 -8.26 -0.83
CA GLU A 21 -12.70 -6.90 -0.90
C GLU A 21 -11.22 -6.89 -1.30
N ASP A 22 -10.39 -7.67 -0.62
CA ASP A 22 -8.94 -7.74 -0.88
C ASP A 22 -8.65 -8.26 -2.29
N LEU A 23 -9.29 -9.36 -2.70
CA LEU A 23 -9.04 -9.96 -4.02
C LEU A 23 -9.59 -9.11 -5.17
N ASN A 24 -10.62 -8.30 -4.96
CA ASN A 24 -11.04 -7.31 -5.95
C ASN A 24 -9.99 -6.22 -6.16
N LYS A 25 -9.27 -5.80 -5.10
CA LYS A 25 -8.11 -4.90 -5.24
C LYS A 25 -6.99 -5.59 -6.03
N VAL A 26 -6.69 -6.85 -5.77
CA VAL A 26 -5.73 -7.64 -6.56
C VAL A 26 -6.13 -7.71 -8.03
N LEU A 27 -7.40 -8.03 -8.33
CA LEU A 27 -7.91 -8.06 -9.70
C LEU A 27 -7.76 -6.71 -10.43
N SER A 28 -8.01 -5.61 -9.73
CA SER A 28 -7.84 -4.28 -10.32
C SER A 28 -6.37 -3.97 -10.66
N ILE A 29 -5.41 -4.52 -9.89
CA ILE A 29 -3.98 -4.45 -10.23
C ILE A 29 -3.68 -5.32 -11.46
N CYS A 30 -4.15 -6.57 -11.49
CA CYS A 30 -3.91 -7.50 -12.61
C CYS A 30 -4.51 -7.05 -13.94
N ARG A 31 -5.54 -6.20 -13.91
CA ARG A 31 -6.18 -5.63 -15.10
C ARG A 31 -5.43 -4.44 -15.71
N MET A 32 -4.38 -3.94 -15.05
CA MET A 32 -3.64 -2.78 -15.55
C MET A 32 -2.89 -3.15 -16.85
N PRO A 33 -2.94 -2.29 -17.90
CA PRO A 33 -2.44 -2.63 -19.24
C PRO A 33 -0.96 -3.02 -19.32
N ASP A 34 -0.14 -2.55 -18.39
CA ASP A 34 1.29 -2.78 -18.36
C ASP A 34 1.71 -3.85 -17.37
N THR A 35 0.78 -4.70 -16.92
CA THR A 35 1.02 -5.80 -15.99
C THR A 35 0.86 -7.16 -16.67
N PHE A 36 1.60 -8.16 -16.20
CA PHE A 36 1.35 -9.56 -16.51
C PHE A 36 1.75 -10.44 -15.34
N MET A 37 1.17 -11.64 -15.26
CA MET A 37 1.40 -12.59 -14.19
C MET A 37 1.96 -13.90 -14.77
N PRO A 38 3.25 -14.21 -14.56
CA PRO A 38 3.84 -15.46 -15.02
C PRO A 38 3.55 -16.62 -14.06
N GLU A 39 3.45 -17.83 -14.62
CA GLU A 39 3.34 -19.07 -13.84
C GLU A 39 4.73 -19.55 -13.40
N LEU A 40 5.26 -18.98 -12.32
CA LEU A 40 6.55 -19.38 -11.79
C LEU A 40 6.43 -20.67 -10.95
N HIS A 41 6.99 -21.77 -11.46
CA HIS A 41 6.96 -23.10 -10.84
C HIS A 41 7.41 -23.14 -9.36
N GLU A 42 8.23 -22.18 -8.93
CA GLU A 42 8.75 -22.06 -7.56
C GLU A 42 7.61 -21.97 -6.53
N TYR A 43 6.48 -21.35 -6.89
CA TYR A 43 5.42 -21.04 -5.95
C TYR A 43 3.99 -21.16 -6.51
N TRP A 44 3.81 -21.10 -7.84
CA TRP A 44 2.50 -21.02 -8.49
C TRP A 44 1.58 -22.20 -8.13
N ASN A 45 2.07 -23.43 -8.34
CA ASN A 45 1.29 -24.64 -8.06
C ASN A 45 0.90 -24.72 -6.58
N TYR A 46 1.82 -24.34 -5.69
CA TYR A 46 1.66 -24.40 -4.24
C TYR A 46 0.61 -23.40 -3.73
N ILE A 47 0.53 -22.20 -4.35
CA ILE A 47 -0.56 -21.27 -4.04
C ILE A 47 -1.91 -21.94 -4.26
N TRP A 48 -2.07 -22.64 -5.39
CA TRP A 48 -3.36 -23.19 -5.76
C TRP A 48 -3.68 -24.51 -5.06
N SER A 49 -2.69 -25.38 -4.91
CA SER A 49 -2.87 -26.72 -4.34
C SER A 49 -2.91 -26.73 -2.81
N GLU A 50 -2.24 -25.78 -2.16
CA GLU A 50 -2.15 -25.72 -0.69
C GLU A 50 -3.03 -24.60 -0.13
N LEU A 51 -2.77 -23.35 -0.50
CA LEU A 51 -3.40 -22.21 0.18
C LEU A 51 -4.81 -21.90 -0.34
N ALA A 52 -4.94 -21.73 -1.65
CA ALA A 52 -6.21 -21.34 -2.24
C ALA A 52 -7.25 -22.46 -2.14
N ARG A 53 -6.83 -23.73 -2.17
CA ARG A 53 -7.73 -24.89 -2.02
C ARG A 53 -8.54 -24.81 -0.72
N ASP A 54 -7.83 -24.59 0.39
CA ASP A 54 -8.44 -24.54 1.71
C ASP A 54 -9.32 -23.29 1.86
N LEU A 55 -8.91 -22.17 1.28
CA LEU A 55 -9.76 -20.98 1.22
C LEU A 55 -11.03 -21.23 0.39
N ILE A 56 -10.90 -21.77 -0.82
CA ILE A 56 -12.02 -22.06 -1.74
C ILE A 56 -13.05 -22.96 -1.08
N SER A 57 -12.66 -23.98 -0.30
CA SER A 57 -13.62 -24.89 0.34
C SER A 57 -14.53 -24.20 1.36
N THR A 58 -14.11 -23.04 1.89
CA THR A 58 -14.88 -22.26 2.87
C THR A 58 -15.77 -21.17 2.27
N LEU A 59 -15.58 -20.84 0.99
CA LEU A 59 -16.24 -19.69 0.35
C LEU A 59 -17.54 -20.06 -0.38
N SER A 60 -18.46 -19.11 -0.43
CA SER A 60 -19.61 -19.19 -1.32
C SER A 60 -19.19 -19.15 -2.81
N PRO A 61 -20.08 -19.49 -3.76
CA PRO A 61 -19.81 -19.29 -5.18
C PRO A 61 -19.41 -17.85 -5.54
N GLN A 62 -19.94 -16.84 -4.83
CA GLN A 62 -19.58 -15.44 -5.05
C GLN A 62 -18.16 -15.16 -4.54
N GLY A 63 -17.80 -15.65 -3.36
CA GLY A 63 -16.47 -15.53 -2.79
C GLY A 63 -15.37 -16.20 -3.63
N LYS A 64 -15.70 -17.28 -4.34
CA LYS A 64 -14.77 -17.99 -5.24
C LYS A 64 -14.44 -17.22 -6.52
N ARG A 65 -15.35 -16.36 -7.01
CA ARG A 65 -15.20 -15.69 -8.32
C ARG A 65 -13.87 -14.92 -8.45
N PRO A 66 -13.47 -14.06 -7.49
CA PRO A 66 -12.21 -13.34 -7.62
C PRO A 66 -10.98 -14.24 -7.73
N ILE A 67 -10.96 -15.39 -7.04
CA ILE A 67 -9.85 -16.34 -7.09
C ILE A 67 -9.71 -16.92 -8.50
N TYR A 68 -10.81 -17.42 -9.07
CA TYR A 68 -10.80 -17.97 -10.43
C TYR A 68 -10.49 -16.91 -11.48
N GLU A 69 -10.95 -15.67 -11.29
CA GLU A 69 -10.60 -14.58 -12.19
C GLU A 69 -9.11 -14.24 -12.12
N ILE A 70 -8.49 -14.23 -10.93
CA ILE A 70 -7.03 -14.03 -10.78
C ILE A 70 -6.28 -15.11 -11.55
N GLN A 71 -6.66 -16.38 -11.43
CA GLN A 71 -6.02 -17.49 -12.14
C GLN A 71 -6.01 -17.28 -13.67
N LYS A 72 -7.06 -16.69 -14.25
CA LYS A 72 -7.14 -16.41 -15.69
C LYS A 72 -6.15 -15.36 -16.20
N PHE A 73 -5.58 -14.53 -15.31
CA PHE A 73 -4.55 -13.57 -15.70
C PHE A 73 -3.16 -14.19 -15.84
N ALA A 74 -3.00 -15.46 -15.45
CA ALA A 74 -1.80 -16.21 -15.71
C ALA A 74 -1.56 -16.31 -17.22
N LYS A 75 -0.36 -15.96 -17.66
CA LYS A 75 0.05 -16.10 -19.06
C LYS A 75 1.05 -17.26 -19.15
N PRO A 76 0.60 -18.49 -19.43
CA PRO A 76 1.49 -19.66 -19.49
C PRO A 76 2.56 -19.52 -20.59
N ASP A 77 2.26 -18.76 -21.65
CA ASP A 77 3.21 -18.51 -22.76
C ASP A 77 4.35 -17.54 -22.38
N ASN A 78 4.20 -16.76 -21.30
CA ASN A 78 5.24 -15.85 -20.81
C ASN A 78 6.25 -16.61 -19.93
N ILE A 79 6.97 -17.54 -20.55
CA ILE A 79 7.97 -18.37 -19.87
C ILE A 79 9.20 -17.53 -19.53
N ILE A 80 9.34 -17.21 -18.26
CA ILE A 80 10.58 -16.62 -17.74
C ILE A 80 11.56 -17.76 -17.50
N PRO A 81 12.79 -17.77 -18.04
CA PRO A 81 13.73 -18.87 -17.78
C PRO A 81 14.03 -19.06 -16.28
N PRO A 82 14.31 -20.28 -15.80
CA PRO A 82 14.79 -20.50 -14.45
C PRO A 82 16.04 -19.67 -14.16
N TYR A 83 16.12 -19.09 -12.96
CA TYR A 83 17.27 -18.29 -12.56
C TYR A 83 18.44 -19.20 -12.18
N LYS A 84 19.56 -19.06 -12.90
CA LYS A 84 20.77 -19.90 -12.75
C LYS A 84 21.93 -19.21 -12.04
N SER A 85 21.74 -17.98 -11.56
CA SER A 85 22.81 -17.12 -11.03
C SER A 85 22.76 -17.04 -9.51
N ASP A 86 23.89 -16.73 -8.86
CA ASP A 86 23.91 -16.48 -7.42
C ASP A 86 23.20 -15.14 -7.14
N GLY A 87 21.97 -15.20 -6.64
CA GLY A 87 21.22 -14.04 -6.16
C GLY A 87 20.94 -14.20 -4.68
N ASN A 88 20.97 -13.08 -3.95
CA ASN A 88 20.64 -13.08 -2.53
C ASN A 88 19.49 -12.12 -2.28
N VAL A 89 18.55 -12.57 -1.46
CA VAL A 89 17.51 -11.72 -0.89
C VAL A 89 17.94 -11.22 0.48
N TRP A 90 17.44 -10.06 0.91
CA TRP A 90 17.65 -9.60 2.28
C TRP A 90 16.80 -10.44 3.24
N LYS A 91 17.43 -11.43 3.89
CA LYS A 91 16.76 -12.48 4.68
C LYS A 91 15.72 -11.95 5.67
N SER A 92 16.10 -11.02 6.55
CA SER A 92 15.16 -10.47 7.55
C SER A 92 13.90 -9.88 6.93
N GLY A 93 13.98 -9.17 5.80
CA GLY A 93 12.79 -8.63 5.13
C GLY A 93 11.88 -9.72 4.57
N PHE A 94 12.46 -10.80 4.05
CA PHE A 94 11.73 -11.95 3.50
C PHE A 94 11.16 -12.86 4.58
N GLU A 95 11.90 -13.13 5.66
CA GLU A 95 11.44 -13.94 6.79
C GLU A 95 10.30 -13.23 7.54
N GLU A 96 10.36 -11.92 7.71
CA GLU A 96 9.24 -11.17 8.31
C GLU A 96 7.99 -11.15 7.42
N MET A 97 8.17 -11.11 6.09
CA MET A 97 7.05 -11.23 5.17
C MET A 97 6.54 -12.67 5.09
N PHE A 98 7.37 -13.68 4.88
CA PHE A 98 6.91 -15.02 4.47
C PHE A 98 7.09 -16.09 5.55
N GLY A 99 7.80 -15.79 6.63
CA GLY A 99 8.19 -16.76 7.67
C GLY A 99 7.26 -16.83 8.87
N SER A 100 6.13 -16.11 8.89
CA SER A 100 5.16 -16.12 10.00
C SER A 100 4.30 -17.39 10.08
N THR A 101 4.76 -18.48 9.48
CA THR A 101 4.07 -19.78 9.43
C THR A 101 5.12 -20.84 9.73
N ASP A 102 4.93 -21.58 10.84
CA ASP A 102 5.77 -22.71 11.25
C ASP A 102 6.14 -23.61 10.05
N ASP A 103 7.41 -24.03 9.98
CA ASP A 103 7.98 -24.95 8.98
C ASP A 103 7.61 -24.69 7.50
N SER A 104 7.25 -23.46 7.16
CA SER A 104 6.80 -23.18 5.80
C SER A 104 7.99 -22.95 4.87
N GLN A 105 8.02 -23.68 3.76
CA GLN A 105 9.00 -23.48 2.68
C GLN A 105 8.76 -22.16 1.91
N TRP A 106 7.78 -21.34 2.32
CA TRP A 106 7.38 -20.12 1.61
C TRP A 106 8.46 -19.04 1.51
N PRO A 107 9.29 -18.76 2.53
CA PRO A 107 10.39 -17.81 2.38
C PRO A 107 11.34 -18.17 1.25
N GLU A 108 11.71 -19.46 1.13
CA GLU A 108 12.59 -19.95 0.08
C GLU A 108 11.89 -19.93 -1.29
N ARG A 109 10.65 -20.42 -1.38
CA ARG A 109 9.84 -20.40 -2.61
C ARG A 109 9.71 -18.98 -3.17
N MET A 110 9.37 -18.02 -2.30
CA MET A 110 9.20 -16.62 -2.68
C MET A 110 10.53 -15.94 -2.99
N ALA A 111 11.61 -16.26 -2.28
CA ALA A 111 12.95 -15.79 -2.61
C ALA A 111 13.35 -16.21 -4.04
N ASN A 112 13.17 -17.48 -4.37
CA ASN A 112 13.48 -18.02 -5.70
C ASN A 112 12.60 -17.40 -6.79
N ALA A 113 11.28 -17.29 -6.55
CA ALA A 113 10.35 -16.65 -7.47
C ALA A 113 10.70 -15.17 -7.72
N ILE A 114 11.06 -14.41 -6.68
CA ILE A 114 11.45 -13.01 -6.80
C ILE A 114 12.78 -12.86 -7.55
N LEU A 115 13.78 -13.69 -7.24
CA LEU A 115 15.06 -13.66 -7.95
C LEU A 115 14.88 -13.95 -9.45
N ARG A 116 14.02 -14.92 -9.80
CA ARG A 116 13.64 -15.19 -11.18
C ARG A 116 12.88 -14.04 -11.83
N ALA A 117 11.92 -13.45 -11.13
CA ALA A 117 11.17 -12.31 -11.64
C ALA A 117 12.08 -11.10 -11.92
N VAL A 118 12.96 -10.75 -11.01
CA VAL A 118 13.84 -9.58 -11.14
C VAL A 118 14.95 -9.83 -12.19
N SER A 119 15.41 -11.06 -12.36
CA SER A 119 16.39 -11.40 -13.41
C SER A 119 15.84 -11.39 -14.83
N SER A 120 14.51 -11.35 -15.00
CA SER A 120 13.87 -11.24 -16.32
C SER A 120 14.06 -9.89 -17.01
N GLY A 121 14.56 -8.87 -16.29
CA GLY A 121 14.66 -7.50 -16.78
C GLY A 121 13.35 -6.70 -16.69
N HIS A 122 12.25 -7.31 -16.27
CA HIS A 122 11.00 -6.62 -15.97
C HIS A 122 11.00 -6.01 -14.56
N GLU A 123 10.14 -5.01 -14.35
CA GLU A 123 9.86 -4.49 -13.00
C GLU A 123 9.01 -5.52 -12.24
N ALA A 124 9.59 -6.20 -11.25
CA ALA A 124 8.87 -7.13 -10.40
C ALA A 124 8.10 -6.38 -9.30
N VAL A 125 6.85 -6.78 -9.09
CA VAL A 125 5.96 -6.27 -8.04
C VAL A 125 5.37 -7.45 -7.29
N LEU A 126 5.37 -7.38 -5.97
CA LEU A 126 4.67 -8.32 -5.11
C LEU A 126 3.32 -7.72 -4.73
N VAL A 127 2.23 -8.34 -5.15
CA VAL A 127 0.88 -7.97 -4.71
C VAL A 127 0.59 -8.70 -3.41
N THR A 128 0.25 -7.93 -2.37
CA THR A 128 0.06 -8.38 -0.99
C THR A 128 -1.21 -7.76 -0.39
N ARG A 129 -1.58 -8.19 0.82
CA ARG A 129 -2.55 -7.48 1.67
C ARG A 129 -1.85 -6.94 2.91
N LEU A 130 -2.40 -5.88 3.48
CA LEU A 130 -1.94 -5.41 4.78
C LEU A 130 -2.45 -6.35 5.88
N LYS A 131 -1.55 -6.84 6.71
CA LYS A 131 -1.82 -7.73 7.84
C LYS A 131 -1.08 -7.21 9.07
N ALA A 132 -1.85 -6.95 10.13
CA ALA A 132 -1.32 -6.53 11.42
C ALA A 132 -0.31 -7.57 11.94
N GLY A 133 0.85 -7.10 12.41
CA GLY A 133 1.92 -7.97 12.92
C GLY A 133 2.80 -8.61 11.83
N ARG A 134 2.56 -8.32 10.54
CA ARG A 134 3.38 -8.78 9.42
C ARG A 134 3.99 -7.62 8.64
N ASN A 135 3.14 -6.89 7.91
CA ASN A 135 3.53 -5.74 7.08
C ASN A 135 2.76 -4.46 7.45
N LEU A 136 1.92 -4.51 8.48
CA LEU A 136 1.17 -3.39 9.02
C LEU A 136 1.32 -3.34 10.55
N VAL A 137 1.57 -2.14 11.06
CA VAL A 137 1.41 -1.81 12.48
C VAL A 137 0.43 -0.65 12.58
N ILE A 138 -0.68 -0.84 13.29
CA ILE A 138 -1.65 0.22 13.56
C ILE A 138 -1.27 0.87 14.89
N ARG A 139 -0.79 2.12 14.86
CA ARG A 139 -0.57 2.90 16.08
C ARG A 139 -1.85 3.65 16.43
N ASN A 140 -2.26 3.57 17.68
CA ASN A 140 -3.36 4.36 18.22
C ASN A 140 -2.81 5.36 19.23
N ALA A 141 -3.22 6.62 19.14
CA ALA A 141 -2.88 7.62 20.13
C ALA A 141 -3.99 8.65 20.27
N GLY A 142 -4.64 8.67 21.43
CA GLY A 142 -5.87 9.44 21.63
C GLY A 142 -6.91 9.09 20.57
N ASN A 143 -7.40 10.11 19.86
CA ASN A 143 -8.44 9.98 18.82
C ASN A 143 -7.86 9.87 17.41
N SER A 144 -6.65 9.34 17.24
CA SER A 144 -6.00 9.17 15.94
C SER A 144 -5.35 7.81 15.73
N THR A 145 -5.38 7.36 14.48
CA THR A 145 -4.74 6.13 14.02
C THR A 145 -3.64 6.41 13.00
N LEU A 146 -2.63 5.56 13.01
CA LEU A 146 -1.50 5.58 12.09
C LEU A 146 -1.33 4.17 11.50
N ASP A 147 -1.43 4.04 10.19
CA ASP A 147 -1.10 2.78 9.52
C ASP A 147 0.38 2.83 9.10
N GLU A 148 1.24 2.16 9.86
CA GLU A 148 2.66 2.03 9.56
C GLU A 148 2.88 0.78 8.69
N VAL A 149 3.09 0.98 7.38
CA VAL A 149 3.42 -0.13 6.46
C VAL A 149 4.90 -0.48 6.60
N THR A 150 5.20 -1.50 7.38
CA THR A 150 6.57 -1.88 7.77
C THR A 150 7.33 -2.58 6.65
N ARG A 151 6.62 -3.23 5.72
CA ARG A 151 7.22 -4.01 4.61
C ARG A 151 6.59 -3.65 3.27
N TRP A 152 6.87 -2.42 2.84
CA TRP A 152 6.40 -1.84 1.58
C TRP A 152 7.33 -2.13 0.38
N MET A 153 8.53 -2.64 0.64
CA MET A 153 9.52 -2.97 -0.37
C MET A 153 10.40 -4.12 0.09
N LEU A 154 10.75 -5.00 -0.84
CA LEU A 154 11.77 -6.04 -0.66
C LEU A 154 13.04 -5.66 -1.42
N HIS A 155 14.18 -6.02 -0.85
CA HIS A 155 15.49 -5.76 -1.43
C HIS A 155 16.14 -7.06 -1.85
N VAL A 156 16.63 -7.08 -3.09
CA VAL A 156 17.36 -8.22 -3.66
C VAL A 156 18.67 -7.75 -4.28
N GLN A 157 19.68 -8.61 -4.20
CA GLN A 157 20.98 -8.40 -4.78
C GLN A 157 21.23 -9.50 -5.82
N ILE A 158 21.36 -9.11 -7.08
CA ILE A 158 21.63 -10.04 -8.18
C ILE A 158 23.07 -9.85 -8.65
N LYS A 159 23.82 -10.94 -8.77
CA LYS A 159 25.18 -10.92 -9.34
C LYS A 159 25.14 -10.25 -10.72
N GLN A 160 26.07 -9.32 -10.97
CA GLN A 160 26.17 -8.50 -12.19
C GLN A 160 25.08 -7.44 -12.41
N HIS A 161 23.92 -7.52 -11.76
CA HIS A 161 22.81 -6.56 -11.96
C HIS A 161 22.62 -5.58 -10.78
N GLY A 162 23.31 -5.83 -9.67
CA GLY A 162 23.31 -4.95 -8.51
C GLY A 162 22.08 -5.12 -7.62
N HIS A 163 21.88 -4.12 -6.77
CA HIS A 163 20.72 -4.01 -5.89
C HIS A 163 19.46 -3.67 -6.70
N LYS A 164 18.37 -4.35 -6.38
CA LYS A 164 17.04 -4.13 -6.96
C LYS A 164 16.00 -4.06 -5.86
N GLN A 165 14.94 -3.34 -6.15
CA GLN A 165 13.81 -3.11 -5.26
C GLN A 165 12.55 -3.74 -5.87
N VAL A 166 11.78 -4.43 -5.04
CA VAL A 166 10.50 -5.04 -5.41
C VAL A 166 9.42 -4.40 -4.55
N LEU A 167 8.47 -3.71 -5.17
CA LEU A 167 7.40 -3.02 -4.44
C LEU A 167 6.38 -4.04 -3.89
N CYS A 168 5.99 -3.87 -2.64
CA CYS A 168 4.91 -4.63 -2.00
C CYS A 168 3.61 -3.83 -2.08
N VAL A 169 2.81 -4.12 -3.10
CA VAL A 169 1.61 -3.37 -3.46
C VAL A 169 0.36 -4.02 -2.87
N HIS A 170 -0.49 -3.23 -2.23
CA HIS A 170 -1.78 -3.69 -1.69
C HIS A 170 -2.98 -2.92 -2.26
N HIS A 171 -2.72 -1.86 -3.02
CA HIS A 171 -3.73 -1.03 -3.68
C HIS A 171 -3.24 -0.58 -5.07
N PRO A 172 -4.08 -0.50 -6.12
CA PRO A 172 -3.68 -0.06 -7.47
C PRO A 172 -2.92 1.27 -7.49
N ARG A 173 -3.32 2.18 -6.60
CA ARG A 173 -2.68 3.48 -6.42
C ARG A 173 -1.19 3.38 -6.10
N ASN A 174 -0.73 2.32 -5.45
CA ASN A 174 0.70 2.14 -5.14
C ASN A 174 1.55 2.00 -6.41
N LEU A 175 0.98 1.54 -7.52
CA LEU A 175 1.67 1.46 -8.81
C LEU A 175 1.73 2.82 -9.51
N GLN A 176 0.70 3.64 -9.34
CA GLN A 176 0.59 4.97 -9.93
C GLN A 176 1.42 6.00 -9.15
N ILE A 177 1.35 5.94 -7.82
CA ILE A 177 1.95 6.88 -6.88
C ILE A 177 2.76 6.10 -5.86
N ARG A 178 4.03 5.83 -6.17
CA ARG A 178 4.84 4.82 -5.46
C ARG A 178 5.00 5.07 -3.97
N TRP A 179 5.09 6.32 -3.53
CA TRP A 179 5.26 6.63 -2.11
C TRP A 179 4.08 6.18 -1.24
N THR A 180 2.89 6.03 -1.84
CA THR A 180 1.68 5.53 -1.16
C THR A 180 1.76 4.05 -0.80
N THR A 181 2.78 3.32 -1.27
CA THR A 181 3.00 1.93 -0.85
C THR A 181 3.54 1.84 0.58
N ARG A 182 4.15 2.92 1.06
CA ARG A 182 4.74 3.04 2.39
C ARG A 182 3.91 3.88 3.34
N TYR A 183 3.45 5.02 2.86
CA TYR A 183 2.49 5.85 3.58
C TYR A 183 1.08 5.30 3.35
N ASP A 184 0.10 5.85 4.06
CA ASP A 184 -1.28 5.48 3.86
C ASP A 184 -1.73 5.80 2.43
N TRP A 185 -2.26 4.82 1.70
CA TRP A 185 -2.68 5.01 0.30
C TRP A 185 -3.85 5.97 0.14
N ARG A 186 -4.60 6.22 1.23
CA ARG A 186 -5.72 7.17 1.25
C ARG A 186 -5.25 8.62 1.34
N LEU A 187 -3.97 8.89 1.55
CA LEU A 187 -3.46 10.25 1.55
C LEU A 187 -3.64 10.88 0.15
N PRO A 188 -4.18 12.12 0.06
CA PRO A 188 -4.30 12.82 -1.20
C PRO A 188 -2.91 13.16 -1.74
N ALA A 189 -2.76 13.21 -3.05
CA ALA A 189 -1.52 13.44 -3.76
C ALA A 189 -1.68 14.56 -4.79
N ILE A 190 -0.58 15.17 -5.23
CA ILE A 190 -0.64 16.23 -6.26
C ILE A 190 -1.07 15.65 -7.62
N GLU A 191 -0.79 14.36 -7.84
CA GLU A 191 -1.20 13.60 -9.01
C GLU A 191 -2.71 13.30 -9.02
N ASP A 192 -3.43 13.57 -7.92
CA ASP A 192 -4.88 13.46 -7.89
C ASP A 192 -5.55 14.61 -8.64
N ARG A 193 -6.61 14.28 -9.37
CA ARG A 193 -7.46 15.30 -9.99
C ARG A 193 -8.04 16.19 -8.90
N GLY A 194 -7.52 17.42 -8.78
CA GLY A 194 -8.00 18.44 -7.84
C GLY A 194 -7.43 18.37 -6.43
N GLY A 195 -6.23 17.80 -6.26
CA GLY A 195 -5.46 17.80 -5.01
C GLY A 195 -5.04 19.21 -4.57
N ASN A 196 -5.97 19.98 -3.99
CA ASN A 196 -5.71 21.35 -3.55
C ASN A 196 -4.87 21.40 -2.25
N TYR A 197 -4.98 20.37 -1.41
CA TYR A 197 -4.28 20.21 -0.14
C TYR A 197 -3.76 18.76 -0.06
N ASN A 198 -2.64 18.48 -0.72
CA ASN A 198 -2.11 17.12 -0.94
C ASN A 198 -0.99 16.73 0.03
N PHE A 199 -0.93 15.49 0.51
CA PHE A 199 0.24 15.04 1.27
C PHE A 199 1.50 15.11 0.39
N THR A 200 2.57 15.72 0.92
CA THR A 200 3.87 15.79 0.24
C THR A 200 4.85 14.85 0.93
N PRO A 201 5.14 13.66 0.38
CA PRO A 201 6.01 12.69 1.04
C PRO A 201 7.40 13.31 1.25
N GLN A 202 8.09 12.90 2.31
CA GLN A 202 9.44 13.38 2.56
C GLN A 202 10.40 13.01 1.40
N GLN A 203 11.41 13.84 1.13
CA GLN A 203 12.38 13.66 0.03
C GLN A 203 13.00 12.26 -0.08
N ARG A 204 13.09 11.55 1.05
CA ARG A 204 13.68 10.20 1.15
C ARG A 204 12.65 9.19 1.62
N TRP A 205 11.40 9.31 1.19
CA TRP A 205 10.32 8.37 1.50
C TRP A 205 10.66 6.92 1.16
N TRP A 206 11.61 6.68 0.28
CA TRP A 206 12.07 5.34 -0.07
C TRP A 206 13.10 4.76 0.94
N LYS A 207 13.74 5.58 1.79
CA LYS A 207 14.71 5.15 2.82
C LYS A 207 13.99 4.75 4.09
N GLY A 208 14.33 3.61 4.71
CA GLY A 208 13.57 2.93 5.79
C GLY A 208 12.87 3.75 6.90
N SER A 209 11.91 3.08 7.55
CA SER A 209 10.96 3.47 8.62
C SER A 209 10.05 4.70 8.43
N THR A 210 8.73 4.48 8.42
CA THR A 210 7.74 5.57 8.45
C THR A 210 7.63 6.10 9.87
N THR A 211 8.41 7.11 10.23
CA THR A 211 8.32 7.71 11.57
C THR A 211 7.12 8.64 11.64
N ALA A 212 6.25 8.50 12.65
CA ALA A 212 5.41 9.61 13.06
C ALA A 212 6.32 10.63 13.77
N PHE A 213 6.59 11.77 13.14
CA PHE A 213 7.67 12.65 13.57
C PHE A 213 7.30 13.55 14.75
N ARG A 214 6.01 13.78 15.02
CA ARG A 214 5.60 14.71 16.08
C ARG A 214 4.24 14.35 16.68
N VAL A 215 4.11 14.65 17.98
CA VAL A 215 2.81 14.86 18.63
C VAL A 215 2.45 16.33 18.48
N SER A 216 1.42 16.63 17.69
CA SER A 216 0.88 17.99 17.54
C SER A 216 -0.48 18.05 18.20
N ASN A 217 -0.69 18.95 19.17
CA ASN A 217 -2.00 19.18 19.81
C ASN A 217 -2.69 17.87 20.29
N SER A 218 -1.94 17.01 20.99
CA SER A 218 -2.40 15.75 21.59
C SER A 218 -2.56 14.52 20.67
N LYS A 219 -2.18 14.61 19.38
CA LYS A 219 -2.24 13.49 18.42
C LYS A 219 -0.91 13.25 17.74
N TYR A 220 -0.59 11.98 17.46
CA TYR A 220 0.54 11.65 16.60
C TYR A 220 0.17 11.96 15.15
N CYS A 221 1.10 12.59 14.43
CA CYS A 221 0.91 12.96 13.04
C CYS A 221 2.11 12.57 12.19
N TRP A 222 1.86 12.20 10.93
CA TRP A 222 2.91 12.15 9.92
C TRP A 222 3.29 13.58 9.54
N ILE A 223 4.59 13.84 9.46
CA ILE A 223 5.08 15.14 8.99
C ILE A 223 5.50 14.98 7.53
N ASP A 224 4.88 15.79 6.68
CA ASP A 224 5.17 15.86 5.25
C ASP A 224 6.40 16.75 4.98
N GLU A 225 6.88 16.86 3.74
CA GLU A 225 8.07 17.66 3.39
C GLU A 225 7.90 19.16 3.70
N LEU A 226 6.66 19.63 3.85
CA LEU A 226 6.33 21.04 4.09
C LEU A 226 6.10 21.34 5.58
N ASP A 227 6.48 20.42 6.48
CA ASP A 227 6.23 20.47 7.92
C ASP A 227 4.73 20.48 8.31
N ASN A 228 3.84 19.99 7.45
CA ASN A 228 2.44 19.79 7.81
C ASN A 228 2.25 18.46 8.55
N GLY A 229 1.48 18.49 9.63
CA GLY A 229 1.12 17.31 10.40
C GLY A 229 -0.21 16.71 9.98
N TRP A 230 -0.18 15.48 9.48
CA TRP A 230 -1.34 14.73 9.02
C TRP A 230 -1.76 13.68 10.05
N ALA A 231 -2.98 13.77 10.55
CA ALA A 231 -3.54 12.83 11.54
C ALA A 231 -4.90 12.29 11.06
N ARG A 232 -5.01 10.96 10.94
CA ARG A 232 -6.28 10.31 10.62
C ARG A 232 -7.07 10.04 11.90
N PRO A 233 -8.38 10.36 11.97
CA PRO A 233 -9.20 10.07 13.13
C PRO A 233 -9.31 8.56 13.42
N ASN A 234 -9.30 8.20 14.69
CA ASN A 234 -9.56 6.84 15.16
C ASN A 234 -11.06 6.60 15.29
N ILE A 235 -11.70 6.17 14.20
CA ILE A 235 -13.14 5.88 14.18
C ILE A 235 -13.35 4.39 13.92
N VAL A 236 -13.80 3.68 14.95
CA VAL A 236 -14.24 2.28 14.86
C VAL A 236 -15.62 2.26 14.17
N GLY A 237 -15.76 1.49 13.09
CA GLY A 237 -17.05 1.32 12.42
C GLY A 237 -17.37 2.28 11.26
N GLY A 238 -16.40 3.09 10.79
CA GLY A 238 -16.40 3.52 9.38
C GLY A 238 -16.70 4.98 9.01
N SER A 239 -16.58 5.97 9.90
CA SER A 239 -16.88 7.39 9.54
C SER A 239 -15.69 8.35 9.43
N GLY A 240 -14.44 7.87 9.44
CA GLY A 240 -13.24 8.72 9.31
C GLY A 240 -12.62 8.75 7.92
N TYR A 241 -13.32 9.29 6.91
CA TYR A 241 -12.77 9.44 5.53
C TYR A 241 -12.03 10.78 5.30
N HIS A 242 -11.39 11.31 6.34
CA HIS A 242 -10.72 12.60 6.31
C HIS A 242 -9.47 12.64 7.18
N TRP A 243 -8.70 13.71 7.00
CA TRP A 243 -7.43 13.96 7.65
C TRP A 243 -7.43 15.32 8.33
N ASP A 244 -7.10 15.35 9.61
CA ASP A 244 -6.72 16.59 10.30
C ASP A 244 -5.32 16.98 9.80
N VAL A 245 -5.19 18.15 9.18
CA VAL A 245 -3.91 18.69 8.70
C VAL A 245 -3.56 19.93 9.50
N TYR A 246 -2.50 19.82 10.31
CA TYR A 246 -1.92 20.90 11.09
C TYR A 246 -0.84 21.60 10.27
N ILE A 247 -1.02 22.88 10.00
CA ILE A 247 -0.12 23.67 9.14
C ILE A 247 0.88 24.38 10.05
N SER A 248 2.17 24.05 9.90
CA SER A 248 3.23 24.64 10.75
C SER A 248 3.90 25.85 10.10
N LYS A 249 3.92 25.95 8.77
CA LYS A 249 4.60 27.03 8.04
C LYS A 249 3.80 28.33 8.15
N GLN A 250 4.33 29.32 8.87
CA GLN A 250 3.63 30.58 9.16
C GLN A 250 3.12 31.30 7.91
N GLY A 251 3.92 31.40 6.85
CA GLY A 251 3.46 32.02 5.59
C GLY A 251 2.29 31.28 4.93
N LEU A 252 2.20 29.96 5.11
CA LEU A 252 1.05 29.18 4.64
C LEU A 252 -0.17 29.37 5.55
N VAL A 253 0.04 29.45 6.87
CA VAL A 253 -1.01 29.80 7.84
C VAL A 253 -1.60 31.17 7.55
N GLU A 254 -0.77 32.18 7.30
CA GLU A 254 -1.21 33.54 6.97
C GLU A 254 -1.96 33.57 5.63
N ARG A 255 -1.51 32.79 4.65
CA ARG A 255 -2.15 32.69 3.34
C ARG A 255 -3.53 32.02 3.41
N ILE A 256 -3.65 30.91 4.13
CA ILE A 256 -4.92 30.16 4.27
C ILE A 256 -5.82 30.79 5.35
N GLY A 257 -5.22 31.56 6.26
CA GLY A 257 -5.86 32.10 7.47
C GLY A 257 -6.15 31.05 8.55
N LEU A 258 -5.71 29.80 8.36
CA LEU A 258 -5.92 28.67 9.27
C LEU A 258 -4.62 27.92 9.54
N ASN A 259 -4.44 27.49 10.78
CA ASN A 259 -3.35 26.60 11.21
C ASN A 259 -3.76 25.12 11.32
N GLN A 260 -5.03 24.82 11.04
CA GLN A 260 -5.56 23.47 11.00
C GLN A 260 -6.78 23.42 10.06
N ILE A 261 -6.81 22.42 9.20
CA ILE A 261 -7.92 22.13 8.28
C ILE A 261 -8.24 20.63 8.31
N ASN A 262 -9.46 20.25 7.92
CA ASN A 262 -9.80 18.84 7.69
C ASN A 262 -9.95 18.62 6.19
N VAL A 263 -9.19 17.69 5.61
CA VAL A 263 -9.20 17.42 4.16
C VAL A 263 -9.70 16.01 3.87
N LYS A 264 -10.34 15.82 2.72
CA LYS A 264 -10.85 14.52 2.29
C LYS A 264 -9.71 13.59 1.90
N GLU A 265 -9.83 12.34 2.31
CA GLU A 265 -8.94 11.28 1.86
C GLU A 265 -9.27 10.86 0.42
N TYR A 266 -8.30 10.25 -0.24
CA TYR A 266 -8.50 9.62 -1.54
C TYR A 266 -9.43 8.41 -1.43
N GLY A 267 -10.41 8.32 -2.35
CA GLY A 267 -11.33 7.19 -2.43
C GLY A 267 -12.51 7.26 -1.46
N SER A 268 -12.75 8.40 -0.80
CA SER A 268 -13.92 8.57 0.07
C SER A 268 -15.24 8.32 -0.67
N SER A 269 -16.17 7.59 -0.04
CA SER A 269 -17.45 7.18 -0.64
C SER A 269 -18.50 8.29 -0.75
N LEU A 270 -18.29 9.45 -0.10
CA LEU A 270 -19.23 10.55 -0.17
C LEU A 270 -19.08 11.34 -1.46
N ALA A 271 -20.21 11.61 -2.12
CA ALA A 271 -20.34 12.30 -3.41
C ALA A 271 -19.95 13.79 -3.41
N GLU A 272 -19.06 14.20 -2.51
CA GLU A 272 -18.69 15.59 -2.31
C GLU A 272 -17.17 15.72 -2.42
N GLY A 273 -16.71 16.46 -3.42
CA GLY A 273 -15.34 16.95 -3.50
C GLY A 273 -14.28 15.97 -4.01
N LEU A 274 -13.17 16.56 -4.47
CA LEU A 274 -11.97 15.88 -4.96
C LEU A 274 -11.04 15.52 -3.78
N PRO A 275 -10.16 14.51 -3.91
CA PRO A 275 -9.17 14.18 -2.88
C PRO A 275 -8.38 15.42 -2.47
N GLY A 276 -8.13 15.58 -1.16
CA GLY A 276 -7.40 16.72 -0.64
C GLY A 276 -8.19 18.02 -0.66
N GLN A 277 -9.49 18.03 -0.98
CA GLN A 277 -10.33 19.21 -0.72
C GLN A 277 -10.71 19.29 0.76
N ILE A 278 -10.94 20.50 1.24
CA ILE A 278 -11.38 20.71 2.62
C ILE A 278 -12.76 20.08 2.81
N HIS A 279 -12.84 19.10 3.70
CA HIS A 279 -14.10 18.46 4.09
C HIS A 279 -14.87 19.31 5.09
N HIS A 280 -14.15 19.85 6.08
CA HIS A 280 -14.74 20.55 7.20
C HIS A 280 -13.81 21.66 7.68
N ILE A 281 -14.40 22.80 8.00
CA ILE A 281 -13.73 23.93 8.65
C ILE A 281 -14.45 24.13 9.98
N PRO A 282 -13.75 24.09 11.13
CA PRO A 282 -14.35 24.39 12.41
C PRO A 282 -15.08 25.74 12.38
N ASP A 283 -16.30 25.81 12.92
CA ASP A 283 -17.16 26.99 12.80
C ASP A 283 -16.49 28.27 13.31
N ASN A 284 -15.79 28.17 14.44
CA ASN A 284 -15.03 29.27 15.03
C ASN A 284 -13.83 29.74 14.18
N LYS A 285 -13.45 28.96 13.17
CA LYS A 285 -12.35 29.24 12.25
C LYS A 285 -12.84 29.70 10.87
N LYS A 286 -14.10 29.48 10.51
CA LYS A 286 -14.67 29.80 9.17
C LYS A 286 -14.44 31.26 8.76
N ALA A 287 -14.64 32.22 9.66
CA ALA A 287 -14.47 33.65 9.35
C ALA A 287 -13.04 34.05 8.92
N ARG A 288 -12.04 33.24 9.27
CA ARG A 288 -10.62 33.48 8.93
C ARG A 288 -10.18 32.72 7.69
N PHE A 289 -10.99 31.80 7.19
CA PHE A 289 -10.60 30.93 6.10
C PHE A 289 -10.47 31.72 4.80
N GLN A 290 -9.31 31.59 4.16
CA GLN A 290 -9.02 32.09 2.84
C GLN A 290 -8.72 30.88 1.97
N ASP A 291 -9.65 30.56 1.08
CA ASP A 291 -9.46 29.45 0.13
C ASP A 291 -8.41 29.85 -0.92
N ARG A 292 -7.15 29.52 -0.63
CA ARG A 292 -6.01 29.85 -1.49
C ARG A 292 -5.21 28.61 -1.92
N GLY A 293 -5.64 27.41 -1.53
CA GLY A 293 -4.96 26.15 -1.83
C GLY A 293 -3.49 26.06 -1.39
N TRP A 294 -2.80 24.99 -1.81
CA TRP A 294 -1.37 24.76 -1.55
C TRP A 294 -0.44 25.30 -2.63
N GLY A 295 -0.96 25.89 -3.71
CA GLY A 295 -0.20 26.40 -4.85
C GLY A 295 1.12 27.06 -4.42
N ILE A 296 2.23 26.47 -4.85
CA ILE A 296 3.59 27.00 -4.66
C ILE A 296 3.73 28.25 -5.52
#